data_AF-A0A7C0ZEX7-F1
#
_entry.id   AF-A0A7C0ZEX7-F1
#
_cell.length_a   1.000
_cell.length_b   1.000
_cell.length_c   1.000
_cell.angle_alpha   90.00
_cell.angle_beta   90.00
_cell.angle_gamma   90.00
#
_symmetry.space_group_name_H-M   'P 1'
#
loop_
_entity.id
_entity.type
_entity.pdbx_description
1 polymer ?
#
loop_
_entity_poly.entity_id
_entity_poly.type
_entity_poly.pdbx_seq_one_letter_code
_entity_poly.pdbx_strand_id
1 'polypeptide(L)'
;MGLVEVFALPTHLRAASERMAEVLRGSEFDALFLNISRRLNKLVKALAEGAPYEEFIERAREEALIPGPLSSWEYAEKPILLAVRGILNERPELEIWCYKRPEAVQLSVRVAEEIARLVLRTCLTGKVDLDEWRSLLRRFSEASAGFLEDEAEYVAERARGKERAICISGINGRRLKEHLSRCKVKASLSYPVVPYHLTPIEVLVREVERERRSSVEDDERIIKIIRYHVNFVRNYILTSRTYDEAYFKWVKHVVSWMRFKKVPLPKAYTIEGLPKF
;
A
#
# COMPACT_ATOMS: atom_id res chain seq x y z
N MET A 1 -16.82 19.79 -12.32
CA MET A 1 -16.32 18.40 -12.19
C MET A 1 -15.33 18.38 -11.05
N GLY A 2 -15.63 17.64 -9.99
CA GLY A 2 -14.76 17.58 -8.82
C GLY A 2 -13.40 16.94 -9.08
N LEU A 3 -12.48 17.20 -8.16
CA LEU A 3 -11.13 16.65 -8.15
C LEU A 3 -11.04 15.47 -7.19
N VAL A 4 -10.51 14.34 -7.65
CA VAL A 4 -10.05 13.24 -6.78
C VAL A 4 -8.54 13.37 -6.55
N GLU A 5 -8.13 13.70 -5.34
CA GLU A 5 -6.73 13.70 -4.92
C GLU A 5 -6.33 12.31 -4.46
N VAL A 6 -5.55 11.60 -5.28
CA VAL A 6 -5.03 10.27 -4.91
C VAL A 6 -3.74 10.43 -4.10
N PHE A 7 -3.78 10.04 -2.84
CA PHE A 7 -2.60 9.97 -1.97
C PHE A 7 -1.99 8.57 -2.04
N ALA A 8 -0.83 8.43 -2.65
CA ALA A 8 -0.11 7.17 -2.75
C ALA A 8 0.91 7.07 -1.61
N LEU A 9 0.70 6.14 -0.68
CA LEU A 9 1.60 5.89 0.44
C LEU A 9 1.89 4.39 0.66
N PRO A 10 3.01 4.04 1.30
CA PRO A 10 3.27 2.69 1.74
C PRO A 10 2.39 2.33 2.94
N THR A 11 1.24 1.71 2.68
CA THR A 11 0.19 1.45 3.69
C THR A 11 0.60 0.44 4.77
N HIS A 12 1.75 -0.22 4.62
CA HIS A 12 2.31 -1.10 5.65
C HIS A 12 3.24 -0.36 6.64
N LEU A 13 3.54 0.92 6.41
CA LEU A 13 4.30 1.76 7.34
C LEU A 13 3.36 2.59 8.19
N ARG A 14 3.43 2.42 9.50
CA ARG A 14 2.63 3.21 10.43
C ARG A 14 2.96 4.70 10.32
N ALA A 15 4.23 5.06 10.19
CA ALA A 15 4.65 6.45 9.99
C ALA A 15 3.97 7.12 8.78
N ALA A 16 3.67 6.34 7.72
CA ALA A 16 2.96 6.87 6.57
C ALA A 16 1.47 7.11 6.84
N SER A 17 0.84 6.19 7.58
CA SER A 17 -0.54 6.38 8.05
C SER A 17 -0.65 7.56 9.03
N GLU A 18 0.33 7.79 9.90
CA GLU A 18 0.39 8.95 10.79
C GLU A 18 0.46 10.26 10.00
N ARG A 19 1.32 10.31 8.97
CA ARG A 19 1.39 11.48 8.09
C ARG A 19 0.09 11.71 7.31
N MET A 20 -0.55 10.64 6.84
CA MET A 20 -1.85 10.76 6.17
C MET A 20 -2.94 11.24 7.13
N ALA A 21 -2.93 10.78 8.39
CA ALA A 21 -3.84 11.24 9.43
C ALA A 21 -3.72 12.75 9.69
N GLU A 22 -2.52 13.32 9.63
CA GLU A 22 -2.31 14.78 9.69
C GLU A 22 -2.93 15.50 8.49
N VAL A 23 -2.76 14.96 7.28
CA VAL A 23 -3.36 15.51 6.05
C VAL A 23 -4.88 15.51 6.15
N LEU A 24 -5.48 14.43 6.65
CA LEU A 24 -6.94 14.34 6.84
C LEU A 24 -7.48 15.40 7.81
N ARG A 25 -6.77 15.64 8.92
CA ARG A 25 -7.17 16.66 9.91
C ARG A 25 -7.02 18.09 9.39
N GLY A 26 -6.08 18.33 8.48
CA GLY A 26 -5.78 19.66 7.96
C GLY A 26 -6.43 20.01 6.62
N SER A 27 -7.28 19.13 6.05
CA SER A 27 -7.84 19.30 4.71
C SER A 27 -9.36 19.28 4.72
N GLU A 28 -9.98 20.15 3.92
CA GLU A 28 -11.41 20.09 3.62
C GLU A 28 -11.68 19.24 2.37
N PHE A 29 -12.68 18.36 2.43
CA PHE A 29 -13.07 17.45 1.34
C PHE A 29 -14.49 16.92 1.56
N ASP A 30 -15.22 16.63 0.50
CA ASP A 30 -16.63 16.19 0.56
C ASP A 30 -16.77 14.66 0.50
N ALA A 31 -15.69 13.98 0.10
CA ALA A 31 -15.63 12.52 0.09
C ALA A 31 -14.24 11.99 0.47
N LEU A 32 -14.22 10.88 1.21
CA LEU A 32 -13.02 10.16 1.61
C LEU A 32 -13.12 8.69 1.19
N PHE A 33 -12.14 8.25 0.41
CA PHE A 33 -12.01 6.87 -0.04
C PHE A 33 -10.84 6.20 0.69
N LEU A 34 -11.13 5.21 1.53
CA LEU A 34 -10.16 4.46 2.32
C LEU A 34 -9.71 3.19 1.60
N ASN A 35 -8.39 2.92 1.62
CA ASN A 35 -7.74 1.74 1.03
C ASN A 35 -7.95 0.45 1.85
N ILE A 36 -9.16 0.23 2.37
CA ILE A 36 -9.54 -0.95 3.16
C ILE A 36 -10.78 -1.61 2.58
N SER A 37 -11.07 -2.84 3.02
CA SER A 37 -12.14 -3.67 2.44
C SER A 37 -13.50 -2.99 2.50
N ARG A 38 -14.28 -3.08 1.42
CA ARG A 38 -15.71 -2.68 1.39
C ARG A 38 -16.54 -3.32 2.50
N ARG A 39 -16.13 -4.48 3.03
CA ARG A 39 -16.78 -5.14 4.18
C ARG A 39 -16.78 -4.28 5.44
N LEU A 40 -15.78 -3.39 5.60
CA LEU A 40 -15.64 -2.52 6.76
C LEU A 40 -16.47 -1.23 6.66
N ASN A 41 -17.17 -0.97 5.55
CA ASN A 41 -17.93 0.28 5.35
C ASN A 41 -18.85 0.63 6.52
N LYS A 42 -19.63 -0.34 7.03
CA LYS A 42 -20.55 -0.11 8.15
C LYS A 42 -19.81 0.26 9.43
N LEU A 43 -18.72 -0.44 9.75
CA LEU A 43 -17.93 -0.17 10.94
C LEU A 43 -17.20 1.17 10.85
N VAL A 44 -16.66 1.50 9.68
CA VAL A 44 -16.00 2.79 9.45
C VAL A 44 -16.99 3.93 9.56
N LYS A 45 -18.21 3.76 9.06
CA LYS A 45 -19.27 4.77 9.21
C LYS A 45 -19.62 5.00 10.68
N ALA A 46 -19.84 3.93 11.46
CA ALA A 46 -20.08 4.04 12.89
C ALA A 46 -18.92 4.71 13.63
N LEU A 47 -17.68 4.37 13.29
CA LEU A 47 -16.48 5.03 13.83
C LEU A 47 -16.48 6.53 13.49
N ALA A 48 -16.82 6.89 12.25
CA ALA A 48 -16.88 8.26 11.79
C ALA A 48 -18.01 9.08 12.46
N GLU A 49 -19.09 8.42 12.88
CA GLU A 49 -20.16 8.99 13.73
C GLU A 49 -19.74 9.11 15.21
N GLY A 50 -18.60 8.53 15.60
CA GLY A 50 -18.00 8.69 16.93
C GLY A 50 -17.98 7.43 17.79
N ALA A 51 -18.29 6.26 17.24
CA ALA A 51 -18.18 5.00 17.97
C ALA A 51 -16.76 4.79 18.54
N PRO A 52 -16.61 4.09 19.69
CA PRO A 52 -15.30 3.76 20.24
C PRO A 52 -14.46 2.91 19.27
N TYR A 53 -13.14 3.14 19.27
CA TYR A 53 -12.23 2.40 18.40
C TYR A 53 -12.12 0.92 18.81
N GLU A 54 -12.17 0.66 20.10
CA GLU A 54 -12.11 -0.67 20.69
C GLU A 54 -13.30 -1.52 20.21
N GLU A 55 -14.50 -0.94 20.16
CA GLU A 55 -15.69 -1.61 19.61
C GLU A 55 -15.53 -1.93 18.12
N PHE A 56 -14.97 -1.00 17.34
CA PHE A 56 -14.67 -1.24 15.93
C PHE A 56 -13.77 -2.47 15.75
N ILE A 57 -12.71 -2.60 16.56
CA ILE A 57 -11.75 -3.70 16.45
C ILE A 57 -12.37 -5.03 16.91
N GLU A 58 -13.11 -5.03 18.00
CA GLU A 58 -13.77 -6.25 18.49
C GLU A 58 -14.80 -6.76 17.48
N ARG A 59 -15.63 -5.89 16.90
CA ARG A 59 -16.56 -6.29 15.85
C ARG A 59 -15.86 -6.78 14.58
N ALA A 60 -14.79 -6.10 14.16
CA ALA A 60 -14.02 -6.54 12.99
C ALA A 60 -13.39 -7.93 13.20
N ARG A 61 -13.02 -8.26 14.45
CA ARG A 61 -12.54 -9.58 14.88
C ARG A 61 -13.66 -10.62 14.86
N GLU A 62 -14.77 -10.36 15.54
CA GLU A 62 -15.92 -11.27 15.68
C GLU A 62 -16.51 -11.64 14.32
N GLU A 63 -16.67 -10.66 13.42
CA GLU A 63 -17.24 -10.85 12.09
C GLU A 63 -16.21 -11.34 11.04
N ALA A 64 -14.94 -11.56 11.45
CA ALA A 64 -13.84 -11.97 10.58
C ALA A 64 -13.73 -11.13 9.29
N LEU A 65 -13.76 -9.80 9.45
CA LEU A 65 -13.78 -8.85 8.34
C LEU A 65 -12.40 -8.58 7.74
N ILE A 66 -11.35 -8.83 8.52
CA ILE A 66 -9.95 -8.59 8.15
C ILE A 66 -9.27 -9.96 7.95
N PRO A 67 -8.91 -10.33 6.71
CA PRO A 67 -8.16 -11.55 6.49
C PRO A 67 -6.70 -11.31 6.92
N GLY A 68 -6.19 -12.10 7.86
CA GLY A 68 -4.80 -12.05 8.32
C GLY A 68 -4.62 -11.61 9.78
N PRO A 69 -3.35 -11.43 10.23
CA PRO A 69 -3.05 -11.04 11.61
C PRO A 69 -3.59 -9.65 11.92
N LEU A 70 -4.64 -9.60 12.76
CA LEU A 70 -5.33 -8.36 13.13
C LEU A 70 -4.37 -7.32 13.72
N SER A 71 -3.40 -7.74 14.54
CA SER A 71 -2.43 -6.84 15.18
C SER A 71 -1.55 -6.10 14.17
N SER A 72 -1.08 -6.77 13.12
CA SER A 72 -0.27 -6.14 12.07
C SER A 72 -1.09 -5.14 11.24
N TRP A 73 -2.33 -5.49 10.93
CA TRP A 73 -3.26 -4.60 10.24
C TRP A 73 -3.61 -3.38 11.11
N GLU A 74 -3.95 -3.61 12.39
CA GLU A 74 -4.27 -2.57 13.35
C GLU A 74 -3.10 -1.59 13.50
N TYR A 75 -1.88 -2.11 13.65
CA TYR A 75 -0.68 -1.29 13.82
C TYR A 75 -0.54 -0.23 12.71
N ALA A 76 -0.80 -0.60 11.46
CA ALA A 76 -0.67 0.28 10.30
C ALA A 76 -1.89 1.18 10.07
N GLU A 77 -3.12 0.66 10.24
CA GLU A 77 -4.35 1.39 9.88
C GLU A 77 -4.87 2.31 11.00
N LYS A 78 -4.53 2.01 12.27
CA LYS A 78 -5.02 2.75 13.44
C LYS A 78 -4.90 4.27 13.35
N PRO A 79 -3.77 4.86 12.89
CA PRO A 79 -3.67 6.32 12.78
C PRO A 79 -4.73 6.95 11.89
N ILE A 80 -5.04 6.32 10.75
CA ILE A 80 -6.05 6.82 9.80
C ILE A 80 -7.45 6.63 10.39
N LEU A 81 -7.74 5.45 10.96
CA LEU A 81 -9.04 5.17 11.58
C LEU A 81 -9.35 6.14 12.73
N LEU A 82 -8.37 6.45 13.58
CA LEU A 82 -8.53 7.43 14.64
C LEU A 82 -8.70 8.86 14.13
N ALA A 83 -8.10 9.21 12.98
CA ALA A 83 -8.33 10.52 12.35
C ALA A 83 -9.73 10.65 11.76
N VAL A 84 -10.35 9.55 11.37
CA VAL A 84 -11.74 9.50 10.87
C VAL A 84 -12.74 9.50 12.02
N ARG A 85 -12.37 9.06 13.22
CA ARG A 85 -13.31 8.91 14.33
C ARG A 85 -13.99 10.24 14.69
N GLY A 86 -15.33 10.26 14.65
CA GLY A 86 -16.13 11.43 14.99
C GLY A 86 -16.13 12.55 13.94
N ILE A 87 -15.48 12.37 12.78
CA ILE A 87 -15.38 13.41 11.75
C ILE A 87 -16.76 13.86 11.22
N LEU A 88 -17.78 12.98 11.27
CA LEU A 88 -19.13 13.31 10.83
C LEU A 88 -19.90 14.19 11.82
N ASN A 89 -19.43 14.30 13.07
CA ASN A 89 -20.01 15.25 14.03
C ASN A 89 -19.69 16.69 13.67
N GLU A 90 -18.52 16.92 13.08
CA GLU A 90 -18.09 18.23 12.59
C GLU A 90 -18.52 18.46 11.14
N ARG A 91 -18.60 17.40 10.34
CA ARG A 91 -18.82 17.45 8.89
C ARG A 91 -19.91 16.45 8.46
N PRO A 92 -21.21 16.71 8.74
CA PRO A 92 -22.29 15.74 8.51
C PRO A 92 -22.49 15.32 7.05
N GLU A 93 -22.17 16.22 6.11
CA GLU A 93 -22.32 15.98 4.66
C GLU A 93 -21.14 15.22 4.03
N LEU A 94 -20.08 14.95 4.81
CA LEU A 94 -18.92 14.20 4.33
C LEU A 94 -19.30 12.74 4.06
N GLU A 95 -18.98 12.25 2.86
CA GLU A 95 -19.13 10.84 2.54
C GLU A 95 -17.83 10.06 2.75
N ILE A 96 -17.91 8.87 3.36
CA ILE A 96 -16.75 8.03 3.64
C ILE A 96 -17.00 6.63 3.11
N TRP A 97 -16.06 6.14 2.29
CA TRP A 97 -16.18 4.86 1.59
C TRP A 97 -14.89 4.05 1.67
N CYS A 98 -14.98 2.80 2.10
CA CYS A 98 -13.97 1.78 1.90
C CYS A 98 -14.15 1.22 0.49
N TYR A 99 -13.10 1.24 -0.34
CA TYR A 99 -13.24 0.89 -1.76
C TYR A 99 -12.61 -0.44 -2.16
N LYS A 100 -11.76 -1.07 -1.32
CA LYS A 100 -11.06 -2.30 -1.72
C LYS A 100 -12.01 -3.48 -1.84
N ARG A 101 -11.86 -4.23 -2.93
CA ARG A 101 -12.61 -5.47 -3.13
C ARG A 101 -12.22 -6.51 -2.08
N PRO A 102 -13.17 -7.21 -1.43
CA PRO A 102 -12.85 -8.24 -0.45
C PRO A 102 -11.92 -9.32 -1.00
N GLU A 103 -12.12 -9.72 -2.25
CA GLU A 103 -11.32 -10.72 -2.95
C GLU A 103 -9.88 -10.24 -3.19
N ALA A 104 -9.68 -8.95 -3.42
CA ALA A 104 -8.37 -8.35 -3.55
C ALA A 104 -7.60 -8.40 -2.22
N VAL A 105 -8.28 -8.11 -1.11
CA VAL A 105 -7.67 -8.20 0.23
C VAL A 105 -7.31 -9.65 0.56
N GLN A 106 -8.20 -10.61 0.29
CA GLN A 106 -7.92 -12.04 0.50
C GLN A 106 -6.77 -12.56 -0.38
N LEU A 107 -6.72 -12.16 -1.66
CA LEU A 107 -5.62 -12.52 -2.55
C LEU A 107 -4.29 -12.01 -1.99
N SER A 108 -4.25 -10.77 -1.50
CA SER A 108 -3.03 -10.20 -0.91
C SER A 108 -2.51 -11.02 0.26
N VAL A 109 -3.40 -11.54 1.12
CA VAL A 109 -3.03 -12.36 2.28
C VAL A 109 -2.47 -13.71 1.82
N ARG A 110 -3.17 -14.40 0.91
CA ARG A 110 -2.70 -15.69 0.38
C ARG A 110 -1.33 -15.56 -0.29
N VAL A 111 -1.13 -14.50 -1.08
CA VAL A 111 0.17 -14.26 -1.73
C VAL A 111 1.26 -13.94 -0.70
N ALA A 112 0.95 -13.22 0.38
CA ALA A 112 1.89 -13.00 1.47
C ALA A 112 2.30 -14.31 2.18
N GLU A 113 1.36 -15.23 2.40
CA GLU A 113 1.62 -16.56 2.96
C GLU A 113 2.51 -17.41 2.03
N GLU A 114 2.22 -17.42 0.73
CA GLU A 114 3.04 -18.13 -0.26
C GLU A 114 4.45 -17.54 -0.35
N ILE A 115 4.58 -16.21 -0.34
CA ILE A 115 5.88 -15.51 -0.26
C ILE A 115 6.64 -15.91 1.01
N ALA A 116 5.97 -15.94 2.17
CA ALA A 116 6.60 -16.34 3.43
C ALA A 116 7.12 -17.78 3.38
N ARG A 117 6.35 -18.71 2.77
CA ARG A 117 6.78 -20.09 2.52
C ARG A 117 8.02 -20.15 1.63
N LEU A 118 8.03 -19.40 0.52
CA LEU A 118 9.15 -19.33 -0.41
C LEU A 118 10.42 -18.77 0.26
N VAL A 119 10.27 -17.73 1.07
CA VAL A 119 11.36 -17.14 1.86
C VAL A 119 11.91 -18.16 2.84
N LEU A 120 11.05 -18.83 3.62
CA LEU A 120 11.47 -19.87 4.56
C LEU A 120 12.24 -21.00 3.87
N ARG A 121 11.71 -21.52 2.76
CA ARG A 121 12.37 -22.57 1.99
C ARG A 121 13.74 -22.12 1.47
N THR A 122 13.84 -20.88 1.00
CA THR A 122 15.13 -20.31 0.55
C THR A 122 16.11 -20.16 1.71
N CYS A 123 15.65 -19.74 2.89
CA CYS A 123 16.47 -19.66 4.10
C CYS A 123 17.03 -21.03 4.52
N LEU A 124 16.23 -22.10 4.41
CA LEU A 124 16.61 -23.46 4.83
C LEU A 124 17.53 -24.15 3.80
N THR A 125 17.26 -23.96 2.50
CA THR A 125 17.94 -24.70 1.43
C THR A 125 19.05 -23.91 0.73
N GLY A 126 19.07 -22.58 0.88
CA GLY A 126 19.94 -21.67 0.12
C GLY A 126 19.59 -21.52 -1.37
N LYS A 127 18.62 -22.30 -1.87
CA LYS A 127 18.20 -22.36 -3.27
C LYS A 127 16.98 -21.48 -3.53
N VAL A 128 17.01 -20.74 -4.62
CA VAL A 128 15.87 -19.93 -5.10
C VAL A 128 15.16 -20.73 -6.18
N ASP A 129 13.86 -20.93 -6.00
CA ASP A 129 12.98 -21.54 -7.01
C ASP A 129 12.39 -20.43 -7.89
N LEU A 130 13.10 -20.09 -8.97
CA LEU A 130 12.77 -18.94 -9.81
C LEU A 130 11.38 -19.09 -10.46
N ASP A 131 11.04 -20.28 -10.93
CA ASP A 131 9.79 -20.55 -11.63
C ASP A 131 8.59 -20.40 -10.69
N GLU A 132 8.69 -20.89 -9.46
CA GLU A 132 7.60 -20.73 -8.48
C GLU A 132 7.40 -19.26 -8.10
N TRP A 133 8.48 -18.50 -7.88
CA TRP A 133 8.41 -17.06 -7.63
C TRP A 133 7.76 -16.29 -8.78
N ARG A 134 8.18 -16.56 -10.02
CA ARG A 134 7.61 -15.90 -11.22
C ARG A 134 6.15 -16.26 -11.40
N SER A 135 5.79 -17.53 -11.29
CA SER A 135 4.42 -18.02 -11.43
C SER A 135 3.48 -17.35 -10.42
N LEU A 136 3.88 -17.33 -9.14
CA LEU A 136 3.14 -16.66 -8.07
C LEU A 136 2.88 -15.18 -8.37
N LEU A 137 3.94 -14.43 -8.71
CA LEU A 137 3.85 -12.99 -8.92
C LEU A 137 3.12 -12.62 -10.22
N ARG A 138 3.24 -13.43 -11.28
CA ARG A 138 2.47 -13.26 -12.52
C ARG A 138 0.97 -13.42 -12.26
N ARG A 139 0.57 -14.52 -11.61
CA ARG A 139 -0.83 -14.78 -11.21
C ARG A 139 -1.39 -13.66 -10.32
N PHE A 140 -0.58 -13.20 -9.36
CA PHE A 140 -0.96 -12.08 -8.51
C PHE A 140 -1.19 -10.79 -9.31
N SER A 141 -0.29 -10.44 -10.23
CA SER A 141 -0.40 -9.23 -11.05
C SER A 141 -1.64 -9.27 -11.96
N GLU A 142 -1.90 -10.41 -12.60
CA GLU A 142 -3.07 -10.61 -13.46
C GLU A 142 -4.39 -10.41 -12.70
N ALA A 143 -4.55 -11.10 -11.56
CA ALA A 143 -5.74 -10.97 -10.75
C ALA A 143 -5.89 -9.54 -10.15
N SER A 144 -4.78 -8.93 -9.72
CA SER A 144 -4.79 -7.59 -9.14
C SER A 144 -5.16 -6.49 -10.14
N ALA A 145 -4.88 -6.67 -11.43
CA ALA A 145 -5.24 -5.70 -12.46
C ALA A 145 -6.77 -5.56 -12.58
N GLY A 146 -7.49 -6.69 -12.61
CA GLY A 146 -8.96 -6.68 -12.66
C GLY A 146 -9.59 -6.05 -11.42
N PHE A 147 -9.02 -6.30 -10.23
CA PHE A 147 -9.50 -5.65 -9.00
C PHE A 147 -9.28 -4.15 -8.99
N LEU A 148 -8.15 -3.68 -9.52
CA LEU A 148 -7.84 -2.24 -9.54
C LEU A 148 -8.79 -1.45 -10.44
N GLU A 149 -9.24 -2.05 -11.55
CA GLU A 149 -10.20 -1.44 -12.46
C GLU A 149 -11.57 -1.26 -11.78
N ASP A 150 -12.11 -2.32 -11.18
CA ASP A 150 -13.36 -2.29 -10.38
C ASP A 150 -13.27 -1.28 -9.22
N GLU A 151 -12.12 -1.23 -8.54
CA GLU A 151 -11.88 -0.28 -7.45
C GLU A 151 -11.88 1.17 -7.93
N ALA A 152 -11.30 1.44 -9.11
CA ALA A 152 -11.32 2.77 -9.70
C ALA A 152 -12.75 3.16 -10.15
N GLU A 153 -13.51 2.24 -10.74
CA GLU A 153 -14.90 2.48 -11.13
C GLU A 153 -15.77 2.78 -9.91
N TYR A 154 -15.60 2.01 -8.83
CA TYR A 154 -16.31 2.20 -7.57
C TYR A 154 -16.06 3.59 -6.97
N VAL A 155 -14.79 4.05 -6.98
CA VAL A 155 -14.41 5.39 -6.54
C VAL A 155 -14.97 6.45 -7.49
N ALA A 156 -14.85 6.24 -8.80
CA ALA A 156 -15.32 7.20 -9.81
C ALA A 156 -16.83 7.45 -9.74
N GLU A 157 -17.63 6.40 -9.53
CA GLU A 157 -19.08 6.50 -9.38
C GLU A 157 -19.47 7.38 -8.17
N ARG A 158 -18.83 7.16 -7.02
CA ARG A 158 -19.13 7.86 -5.76
C ARG A 158 -18.50 9.25 -5.66
N ALA A 159 -17.47 9.52 -6.46
CA ALA A 159 -16.90 10.85 -6.57
C ALA A 159 -17.77 11.80 -7.44
N ARG A 160 -18.78 11.29 -8.15
CA ARG A 160 -19.67 12.14 -8.95
C ARG A 160 -20.44 13.10 -8.05
N GLY A 161 -20.49 14.38 -8.47
CA GLY A 161 -21.19 15.42 -7.72
C GLY A 161 -20.44 15.97 -6.50
N LYS A 162 -19.26 15.44 -6.18
CA LYS A 162 -18.37 16.00 -5.14
C LYS A 162 -17.47 17.07 -5.74
N GLU A 163 -17.10 18.10 -4.99
CA GLU A 163 -16.17 19.13 -5.46
C GLU A 163 -14.73 18.67 -5.22
N ARG A 164 -14.46 18.12 -4.03
CA ARG A 164 -13.15 17.64 -3.63
C ARG A 164 -13.24 16.31 -2.91
N ALA A 165 -12.53 15.31 -3.42
CA ALA A 165 -12.47 13.97 -2.84
C ALA A 165 -11.02 13.57 -2.55
N ILE A 166 -10.79 12.97 -1.39
CA ILE A 166 -9.50 12.36 -1.03
C ILE A 166 -9.59 10.86 -1.24
N CYS A 167 -8.64 10.28 -1.96
CA CYS A 167 -8.53 8.83 -2.13
C CYS A 167 -7.16 8.36 -1.62
N ILE A 168 -7.17 7.66 -0.49
CA ILE A 168 -5.98 7.03 0.06
C ILE A 168 -5.71 5.77 -0.75
N SER A 169 -4.48 5.58 -1.22
CA SER A 169 -4.06 4.41 -1.99
C SER A 169 -2.72 3.89 -1.48
N GLY A 170 -2.49 2.59 -1.67
CA GLY A 170 -1.16 1.99 -1.58
C GLY A 170 -0.21 2.47 -2.69
N ILE A 171 0.93 1.78 -2.82
CA ILE A 171 1.98 2.04 -3.84
C ILE A 171 1.50 2.03 -5.30
N ASN A 172 0.29 1.55 -5.56
CA ASN A 172 -0.35 1.52 -6.88
C ASN A 172 -1.13 2.80 -7.22
N GLY A 173 -1.04 3.86 -6.42
CA GLY A 173 -1.84 5.09 -6.60
C GLY A 173 -1.69 5.74 -7.98
N ARG A 174 -0.53 5.62 -8.64
CA ARG A 174 -0.36 6.05 -10.03
C ARG A 174 -1.34 5.33 -10.98
N ARG A 175 -1.44 4.00 -10.87
CA ARG A 175 -2.35 3.20 -11.70
C ARG A 175 -3.80 3.48 -11.37
N LEU A 176 -4.13 3.63 -10.09
CA LEU A 176 -5.48 4.04 -9.67
C LEU A 176 -5.87 5.38 -10.33
N LYS A 177 -4.98 6.37 -10.30
CA LYS A 177 -5.18 7.67 -10.97
C LYS A 177 -5.34 7.52 -12.50
N GLU A 178 -4.58 6.64 -13.14
CA GLU A 178 -4.74 6.34 -14.57
C GLU A 178 -6.12 5.74 -14.89
N HIS A 179 -6.61 4.78 -14.10
CA HIS A 179 -7.95 4.21 -14.28
C HIS A 179 -9.05 5.25 -14.01
N LEU A 180 -8.95 6.05 -12.93
CA LEU A 180 -9.87 7.16 -12.67
C LEU A 180 -9.95 8.14 -13.84
N SER A 181 -8.81 8.44 -14.48
CA SER A 181 -8.77 9.30 -15.66
C SER A 181 -9.54 8.68 -16.85
N ARG A 182 -9.49 7.36 -17.03
CA ARG A 182 -10.29 6.64 -18.05
C ARG A 182 -11.79 6.67 -17.73
N CYS A 183 -12.15 6.68 -16.45
CA CYS A 183 -13.51 6.91 -15.98
C CYS A 183 -13.99 8.38 -16.11
N LYS A 184 -13.23 9.23 -16.82
CA LYS A 184 -13.52 10.66 -17.02
C LYS A 184 -13.57 11.47 -15.72
N VAL A 185 -12.87 11.02 -14.67
CA VAL A 185 -12.73 11.74 -13.40
C VAL A 185 -11.43 12.54 -13.43
N LYS A 186 -11.49 13.81 -13.02
CA LYS A 186 -10.27 14.63 -12.84
C LYS A 186 -9.55 14.14 -11.61
N ALA A 187 -8.35 13.56 -11.78
CA ALA A 187 -7.57 13.01 -10.68
C ALA A 187 -6.14 13.58 -10.63
N SER A 188 -5.67 13.93 -9.43
CA SER A 188 -4.28 14.27 -9.14
C SER A 188 -3.61 13.16 -8.33
N LEU A 189 -2.27 13.23 -8.21
CA LEU A 189 -1.49 12.23 -7.49
C LEU A 189 -0.50 12.94 -6.55
N SER A 190 -0.57 12.60 -5.27
CA SER A 190 0.26 13.16 -4.20
C SER A 190 0.96 12.04 -3.45
N TYR A 191 2.20 12.29 -3.01
CA TYR A 191 2.98 11.36 -2.19
C TYR A 191 3.25 12.02 -0.84
N PRO A 192 2.46 11.73 0.20
CA PRO A 192 2.57 12.43 1.49
C PRO A 192 3.85 12.06 2.24
N VAL A 193 4.53 10.96 1.86
CA VAL A 193 5.76 10.47 2.45
C VAL A 193 6.83 10.31 1.39
N VAL A 194 7.82 11.21 1.41
CA VAL A 194 8.99 11.19 0.52
C VAL A 194 10.28 11.51 1.30
N PRO A 195 11.42 10.88 0.96
CA PRO A 195 11.57 9.80 -0.01
C PRO A 195 11.16 8.44 0.58
N TYR A 196 10.33 7.68 -0.16
CA TYR A 196 10.05 6.27 0.13
C TYR A 196 10.92 5.37 -0.75
N HIS A 197 11.60 4.40 -0.13
CA HIS A 197 12.39 3.39 -0.83
C HIS A 197 11.60 2.11 -0.94
N LEU A 198 11.30 1.67 -2.17
CA LEU A 198 10.59 0.41 -2.40
C LEU A 198 11.35 -0.76 -1.78
N THR A 199 10.64 -1.56 -1.00
CA THR A 199 11.15 -2.81 -0.45
C THR A 199 11.51 -3.80 -1.55
N PRO A 200 12.37 -4.80 -1.29
CA PRO A 200 12.76 -5.76 -2.29
C PRO A 200 11.58 -6.50 -2.95
N ILE A 201 10.50 -6.79 -2.20
CA ILE A 201 9.32 -7.47 -2.77
C ILE A 201 8.53 -6.55 -3.71
N GLU A 202 8.43 -5.26 -3.41
CA GLU A 202 7.77 -4.29 -4.29
C GLU A 202 8.57 -4.05 -5.56
N VAL A 203 9.91 -4.06 -5.45
CA VAL A 203 10.80 -4.05 -6.63
C VAL A 203 10.59 -5.33 -7.44
N LEU A 204 10.55 -6.50 -6.79
CA LEU A 204 10.35 -7.79 -7.45
C LEU A 204 9.03 -7.84 -8.25
N VAL A 205 7.93 -7.38 -7.65
CA VAL A 205 6.61 -7.29 -8.32
C VAL A 205 6.72 -6.43 -9.58
N ARG A 206 7.34 -5.24 -9.50
CA ARG A 206 7.50 -4.36 -10.66
C ARG A 206 8.35 -4.96 -11.76
N GLU A 207 9.36 -5.74 -11.40
CA GLU A 207 10.26 -6.39 -12.34
C GLU A 207 9.56 -7.52 -13.09
N VAL A 208 8.82 -8.38 -12.39
CA VAL A 208 7.98 -9.42 -13.03
C VAL A 208 6.93 -8.82 -13.94
N GLU A 209 6.31 -7.70 -13.54
CA GLU A 209 5.37 -6.97 -14.38
C GLU A 209 6.02 -6.35 -15.62
N ARG A 210 7.29 -5.94 -15.53
CA ARG A 210 8.07 -5.46 -16.68
C ARG A 210 8.36 -6.60 -17.64
N GLU A 211 8.87 -7.74 -17.16
CA GLU A 211 9.15 -8.93 -17.98
C GLU A 211 7.92 -9.32 -18.80
N ARG A 212 6.72 -9.30 -18.19
CA ARG A 212 5.45 -9.59 -18.87
C ARG A 212 5.14 -8.64 -20.04
N ARG A 213 5.57 -7.37 -19.97
CA ARG A 213 5.31 -6.38 -21.02
C ARG A 213 6.37 -6.41 -22.12
N SER A 214 7.63 -6.67 -21.77
CA SER A 214 8.74 -6.65 -22.73
C SER A 214 9.07 -8.01 -23.32
N SER A 215 8.53 -9.11 -22.80
CA SER A 215 8.90 -10.49 -23.16
C SER A 215 10.40 -10.78 -23.04
N VAL A 216 11.11 -10.00 -22.22
CA VAL A 216 12.54 -10.16 -21.92
C VAL A 216 12.64 -10.59 -20.47
N GLU A 217 13.15 -11.79 -20.26
CA GLU A 217 13.38 -12.37 -18.94
C GLU A 217 14.83 -12.10 -18.51
N ASP A 218 15.03 -11.70 -17.24
CA ASP A 218 16.35 -11.44 -16.65
C ASP A 218 16.47 -12.23 -15.34
N ASP A 219 16.74 -13.53 -15.48
CA ASP A 219 16.79 -14.51 -14.40
C ASP A 219 17.76 -14.09 -13.29
N GLU A 220 18.96 -13.64 -13.67
CA GLU A 220 19.99 -13.22 -12.73
C GLU A 220 19.52 -12.06 -11.86
N ARG A 221 18.86 -11.07 -12.48
CA ARG A 221 18.31 -9.92 -11.77
C ARG A 221 17.17 -10.32 -10.84
N ILE A 222 16.25 -11.17 -11.29
CA ILE A 222 15.13 -11.64 -10.46
C ILE A 222 15.65 -12.45 -9.26
N ILE A 223 16.57 -13.39 -9.48
CA ILE A 223 17.21 -14.17 -8.40
C ILE A 223 17.89 -13.24 -7.40
N LYS A 224 18.61 -12.22 -7.89
CA LYS A 224 19.29 -11.25 -7.01
C LYS A 224 18.29 -10.48 -6.14
N ILE A 225 17.17 -10.04 -6.70
CA ILE A 225 16.13 -9.33 -5.94
C ILE A 225 15.46 -10.26 -4.92
N ILE A 226 15.17 -11.52 -5.29
CA ILE A 226 14.65 -12.53 -4.35
C ILE A 226 15.60 -12.71 -3.18
N ARG A 227 16.91 -12.85 -3.44
CA ARG A 227 17.92 -12.96 -2.38
C ARG A 227 17.95 -11.72 -1.48
N TYR A 228 17.80 -10.51 -2.04
CA TYR A 228 17.65 -9.30 -1.24
C TYR A 228 16.39 -9.30 -0.39
N HIS A 229 15.27 -9.81 -0.91
CA HIS A 229 14.04 -9.94 -0.13
C HIS A 229 14.20 -10.94 1.03
N VAL A 230 14.77 -12.11 0.77
CA VAL A 230 15.06 -13.12 1.80
C VAL A 230 15.96 -12.53 2.90
N ASN A 231 17.00 -11.78 2.50
CA ASN A 231 17.86 -11.05 3.44
C ASN A 231 17.11 -9.97 4.23
N PHE A 232 16.22 -9.21 3.57
CA PHE A 232 15.38 -8.22 4.23
C PHE A 232 14.50 -8.84 5.31
N VAL A 233 13.83 -9.96 5.00
CA VAL A 233 13.02 -10.68 5.99
C VAL A 233 13.89 -11.19 7.14
N ARG A 234 14.95 -11.96 6.83
CA ARG A 234 15.77 -12.64 7.84
C ARG A 234 16.49 -11.67 8.78
N ASN A 235 17.09 -10.61 8.24
CA ASN A 235 18.02 -9.77 8.99
C ASN A 235 17.40 -8.46 9.49
N TYR A 236 16.19 -8.11 9.07
CA TYR A 236 15.51 -6.87 9.48
C TYR A 236 14.12 -7.12 10.05
N ILE A 237 13.25 -7.84 9.33
CA ILE A 237 11.87 -8.07 9.80
C ILE A 237 11.89 -8.95 11.06
N LEU A 238 12.57 -10.10 11.02
CA LEU A 238 12.59 -11.05 12.14
C LEU A 238 13.40 -10.56 13.35
N THR A 239 14.23 -9.53 13.19
CA THR A 239 15.14 -9.00 14.22
C THR A 239 14.69 -7.64 14.76
N SER A 240 13.51 -7.16 14.37
CA SER A 240 12.95 -5.88 14.80
C SER A 240 11.60 -6.09 15.47
N ARG A 241 11.23 -5.17 16.36
CA ARG A 241 9.98 -5.23 17.13
C ARG A 241 8.77 -4.82 16.29
N THR A 242 8.98 -3.94 15.31
CA THR A 242 7.95 -3.42 14.41
C THR A 242 8.42 -3.44 12.97
N TYR A 243 7.47 -3.40 12.03
CA TYR A 243 7.79 -3.30 10.61
C TYR A 243 8.50 -1.97 10.27
N ASP A 244 8.05 -0.86 10.85
CA ASP A 244 8.70 0.46 10.67
C ASP A 244 10.16 0.41 11.11
N GLU A 245 10.47 -0.17 12.27
CA GLU A 245 11.85 -0.35 12.73
C GLU A 245 12.68 -1.17 11.73
N ALA A 246 12.15 -2.29 11.23
CA ALA A 246 12.81 -3.12 10.22
C ALA A 246 13.10 -2.33 8.94
N TYR A 247 12.09 -1.60 8.45
CA TYR A 247 12.18 -0.80 7.25
C TYR A 247 13.23 0.31 7.40
N PHE A 248 13.18 1.11 8.47
CA PHE A 248 14.11 2.23 8.65
C PHE A 248 15.56 1.76 8.89
N LYS A 249 15.77 0.64 9.60
CA LYS A 249 17.10 0.00 9.71
C LYS A 249 17.62 -0.43 8.34
N TRP A 250 16.77 -1.08 7.53
CA TRP A 250 17.13 -1.53 6.18
C TRP A 250 17.46 -0.36 5.26
N VAL A 251 16.61 0.68 5.22
CA VAL A 251 16.85 1.90 4.42
C VAL A 251 18.17 2.55 4.80
N LYS A 252 18.44 2.72 6.11
CA LYS A 252 19.71 3.29 6.57
C LYS A 252 20.91 2.52 6.03
N HIS A 253 20.87 1.19 6.10
CA HIS A 253 21.96 0.35 5.59
C HIS A 253 22.12 0.46 4.07
N VAL A 254 21.03 0.42 3.31
CA VAL A 254 21.05 0.52 1.83
C VAL A 254 21.51 1.90 1.37
N VAL A 255 21.03 2.98 1.99
CA VAL A 255 21.45 4.35 1.69
C VAL A 255 22.92 4.58 2.03
N SER A 256 23.40 4.06 3.16
CA SER A 256 24.83 4.06 3.47
C SER A 256 25.64 3.33 2.39
N TRP A 257 25.23 2.12 1.98
CA TRP A 257 25.90 1.37 0.91
C TRP A 257 25.93 2.11 -0.44
N MET A 258 24.83 2.79 -0.81
CA MET A 258 24.76 3.61 -2.03
C MET A 258 25.67 4.85 -1.97
N ARG A 259 25.95 5.39 -0.78
CA ARG A 259 26.93 6.47 -0.62
C ARG A 259 28.37 5.98 -0.83
N PHE A 260 28.68 4.73 -0.48
CA PHE A 260 30.05 4.18 -0.56
C PHE A 260 30.40 3.55 -1.91
N LYS A 261 29.43 3.07 -2.69
CA LYS A 261 29.63 2.63 -4.07
C LYS A 261 28.95 3.65 -4.97
N LYS A 262 29.71 4.43 -5.77
CA LYS A 262 29.19 5.37 -6.80
C LYS A 262 28.37 4.63 -7.89
N VAL A 263 27.26 4.01 -7.52
CA VAL A 263 26.37 3.28 -8.42
C VAL A 263 25.38 4.29 -8.98
N PRO A 264 25.30 4.47 -10.31
CA PRO A 264 24.36 5.40 -10.91
C PRO A 264 22.94 4.95 -10.59
N LEU A 265 22.14 5.90 -10.11
CA LEU A 265 20.73 5.70 -9.80
C LEU A 265 19.97 5.28 -11.07
N PRO A 266 18.99 4.34 -10.99
CA PRO A 266 18.04 4.13 -12.08
C PRO A 266 17.42 5.48 -12.47
N LYS A 267 17.28 5.76 -13.77
CA LYS A 267 16.86 7.06 -14.36
C LYS A 267 15.59 7.71 -13.79
N ALA A 268 14.86 7.05 -12.88
CA ALA A 268 13.75 7.63 -12.13
C ALA A 268 14.15 8.44 -10.89
N TYR A 269 15.44 8.47 -10.52
CA TYR A 269 15.95 9.23 -9.37
C TYR A 269 17.05 10.20 -9.81
N THR A 270 16.69 11.25 -10.54
CA THR A 270 17.48 12.48 -10.53
C THR A 270 16.98 13.32 -9.36
N ILE A 271 17.80 13.38 -8.31
CA ILE A 271 17.59 14.23 -7.14
C ILE A 271 18.17 15.60 -7.50
N GLU A 272 17.37 16.45 -8.13
CA GLU A 272 17.60 17.89 -8.15
C GLU A 272 16.61 18.53 -7.18
N GLY A 273 17.15 19.28 -6.21
CA GLY A 273 16.36 20.09 -5.29
C GLY A 273 16.21 19.51 -3.89
N LEU A 274 17.30 19.49 -3.11
CA LEU A 274 17.19 19.74 -1.68
C LEU A 274 17.81 21.11 -1.36
N PRO A 275 17.17 21.93 -0.51
CA PRO A 275 17.81 23.11 0.05
C PRO A 275 19.04 22.69 0.85
N LYS A 276 20.12 23.46 0.72
CA LYS A 276 21.30 23.35 1.58
C LYS A 276 20.89 23.84 2.98
N PHE A 277 21.14 23.01 3.99
CA PHE A 277 21.32 23.51 5.36
C PHE A 277 22.74 24.07 5.48
#